data_AF-J9E071-F1
#
_entry.id   AF-J9E071-F1
#
_cell.length_a   1.000
_cell.length_b   1.000
_cell.length_c   1.000
_cell.angle_alpha   90.00
_cell.angle_beta   90.00
_cell.angle_gamma   90.00
#
_symmetry.space_group_name_H-M   'P 1'
#
loop_
_entity.id
_entity.type
_entity.pdbx_description
1 polymer ?
#
loop_
_entity_poly.entity_id
_entity_poly.type
_entity_poly.pdbx_seq_one_letter_code
_entity_poly.pdbx_strand_id
1 'polypeptide(L)' 'CRVADEILRLVPNISNFTYALRAIKLWAKNHGIYSNVLGYLGGVSWAILVARTCQLYPNTGPARLVQKFFLLYTKWYIS' A
#
# COMPACT_ATOMS: atom_id res chain seq x y z
N CYS A 1 0.35 -17.60 4.63
CA CYS A 1 1.52 -17.45 3.73
C CYS A 1 2.47 -16.44 4.36
N ARG A 2 3.71 -16.84 4.70
CA ARG A 2 4.62 -16.09 5.58
C ARG A 2 4.67 -14.57 5.37
N VAL A 3 4.73 -14.11 4.12
CA VAL A 3 4.88 -12.68 3.79
C VAL A 3 3.63 -11.87 4.19
N ALA A 4 2.43 -12.40 3.95
CA ALA A 4 1.19 -11.71 4.33
C ALA A 4 1.05 -11.63 5.86
N ASP A 5 1.43 -12.69 6.57
CA ASP A 5 1.42 -12.75 8.03
C ASP A 5 2.46 -11.78 8.64
N GLU A 6 3.64 -11.68 8.05
CA GLU A 6 4.67 -10.70 8.46
C GLU A 6 4.21 -9.25 8.22
N ILE A 7 3.59 -8.95 7.08
CA ILE A 7 3.03 -7.62 6.80
C ILE A 7 1.98 -7.26 7.85
N LEU A 8 1.07 -8.17 8.17
CA LEU A 8 0.01 -7.93 9.16
C LEU A 8 0.57 -7.71 10.57
N ARG A 9 1.66 -8.38 10.95
CA ARG A 9 2.35 -8.16 12.23
C ARG A 9 3.05 -6.81 12.32
N LEU A 10 3.52 -6.27 11.19
CA LEU A 10 4.25 -5.02 11.14
C LEU A 10 3.36 -3.78 11.02
N VAL A 11 2.06 -3.96 10.77
CA VAL A 11 1.12 -2.87 10.57
C VAL A 11 0.47 -2.49 11.92
N PRO A 12 0.47 -1.20 12.29
CA PRO A 12 -0.08 -0.75 13.58
C PRO A 12 -1.60 -0.87 13.67
N ASN A 13 -2.31 -0.79 12.52
CA ASN A 13 -3.75 -0.94 12.47
C ASN A 13 -4.18 -1.71 11.21
N ILE A 14 -4.55 -2.98 11.39
CA ILE A 14 -4.90 -3.91 10.31
C ILE A 14 -6.16 -3.44 9.56
N SER A 15 -7.14 -2.87 10.25
CA SER A 15 -8.36 -2.36 9.62
C SER A 15 -8.05 -1.22 8.66
N ASN A 16 -7.30 -0.21 9.11
CA ASN A 16 -6.92 0.93 8.28
C ASN A 16 -6.08 0.51 7.08
N PHE A 17 -5.14 -0.42 7.28
CA PHE A 17 -4.35 -1.02 6.21
C PHE A 17 -5.22 -1.74 5.19
N THR A 18 -6.19 -2.53 5.63
CA THR A 18 -7.07 -3.30 4.74
C THR A 18 -7.92 -2.36 3.88
N TYR A 19 -8.49 -1.31 4.46
CA TYR A 19 -9.25 -0.29 3.72
C TYR A 19 -8.37 0.44 2.71
N ALA A 20 -7.19 0.90 3.12
CA ALA A 20 -6.25 1.58 2.23
C ALA A 20 -5.79 0.65 1.09
N LEU A 21 -5.46 -0.61 1.39
CA LEU A 21 -5.01 -1.59 0.39
C LEU A 21 -6.09 -1.90 -0.64
N ARG A 22 -7.36 -2.01 -0.21
CA ARG A 22 -8.49 -2.19 -1.14
C ARG A 22 -8.63 -1.00 -2.09
N ALA A 23 -8.55 0.22 -1.58
CA ALA A 23 -8.62 1.44 -2.38
C ALA A 23 -7.47 1.52 -3.40
N ILE A 24 -6.23 1.27 -2.96
CA ILE A 24 -5.04 1.28 -3.83
C ILE A 24 -5.10 0.18 -4.89
N LYS A 25 -5.55 -1.03 -4.53
CA LYS A 25 -5.73 -2.12 -5.50
C LYS A 25 -6.77 -1.78 -6.57
N LEU A 26 -7.89 -1.19 -6.16
CA LEU A 26 -8.93 -0.74 -7.10
C LEU A 26 -8.39 0.36 -8.03
N TRP A 27 -7.69 1.35 -7.46
CA TRP A 27 -7.04 2.41 -8.23
C TRP A 27 -6.03 1.85 -9.24
N ALA A 28 -5.16 0.93 -8.82
CA ALA A 28 -4.15 0.31 -9.69
C ALA A 28 -4.79 -0.51 -10.83
N LYS A 29 -5.89 -1.22 -10.56
CA LYS A 29 -6.65 -1.94 -11.59
C LYS A 29 -7.29 -0.98 -12.59
N ASN A 30 -7.93 0.09 -12.11
CA ASN A 30 -8.56 1.09 -12.97
C ASN A 30 -7.55 1.84 -13.85
N HIS A 31 -6.29 1.99 -13.41
CA HIS A 31 -5.21 2.62 -14.17
C HIS A 31 -4.39 1.64 -15.02
N GLY A 32 -4.75 0.36 -15.06
CA GLY A 32 -4.04 -0.65 -15.86
C GLY A 32 -2.65 -1.04 -15.35
N ILE A 33 -2.23 -0.57 -14.17
CA ILE A 33 -0.90 -0.80 -13.57
C ILE A 33 -0.90 -1.95 -12.55
N TYR A 34 -1.92 -2.80 -12.59
CA TYR A 34 -2.05 -3.99 -11.75
C TYR A 34 -1.75 -5.23 -12.59
N SER A 35 -0.48 -5.54 -12.85
CA SER A 35 -0.10 -6.77 -13.54
C SER A 35 1.38 -7.12 -13.36
N ASN A 36 1.67 -8.18 -12.60
CA ASN A 36 3.03 -8.68 -12.43
C ASN A 36 3.62 -9.27 -13.73
N VAL A 37 2.75 -9.76 -14.63
CA VAL A 37 3.14 -10.41 -15.89
C VAL A 37 3.57 -9.38 -16.93
N LEU A 38 3.01 -8.17 -16.88
CA LEU A 38 3.34 -7.06 -17.78
C LEU A 38 4.46 -6.16 -17.24
N GLY A 39 5.15 -6.58 -16.16
CA GLY A 39 6.22 -5.80 -15.52
C GLY A 39 5.74 -4.73 -14.53
N TYR A 40 4.45 -4.65 -14.24
CA TYR A 40 3.88 -3.78 -13.22
C TYR A 40 3.83 -4.45 -11.84
N LEU A 41 3.41 -3.70 -10.82
CA LEU A 41 3.36 -4.18 -9.44
C LEU A 41 2.29 -5.26 -9.24
N GLY A 42 2.71 -6.41 -8.71
CA GLY A 42 1.83 -7.49 -8.28
C GLY A 42 1.09 -7.20 -6.96
N GLY A 43 0.09 -8.02 -6.63
CA GLY A 43 -0.76 -7.81 -5.46
C GLY A 43 -0.04 -7.82 -4.10
N VAL A 44 1.09 -8.54 -3.99
CA VAL A 44 1.96 -8.55 -2.80
C VAL A 44 2.80 -7.28 -2.74
N SER A 45 3.34 -6.82 -3.87
CA SER A 45 4.12 -5.57 -3.95
C SER A 45 3.28 -4.37 -3.49
N TRP A 46 2.03 -4.26 -3.96
CA TRP A 46 1.10 -3.24 -3.47
C TRP A 46 0.85 -3.34 -1.95
N ALA A 47 0.75 -4.54 -1.41
CA ALA A 47 0.57 -4.74 0.04
C ALA A 47 1.79 -4.26 0.84
N ILE A 48 3.00 -4.53 0.36
CA ILE A 48 4.26 -4.07 1.00
C ILE A 48 4.32 -2.53 1.00
N LEU A 49 4.00 -1.89 -0.13
CA LEU A 49 4.05 -0.42 -0.23
C LEU A 49 3.03 0.26 0.71
N VAL A 50 1.80 -0.27 0.76
CA VAL A 50 0.76 0.24 1.66
C VAL A 50 1.15 -0.01 3.13
N ALA A 51 1.77 -1.16 3.44
CA ALA A 51 2.23 -1.47 4.79
C ALA A 51 3.31 -0.49 5.25
N ARG A 52 4.26 -0.14 4.37
CA ARG A 52 5.29 0.87 4.66
C ARG A 52 4.68 2.23 4.96
N THR A 53 3.64 2.62 4.24
CA THR A 53 2.91 3.88 4.51
C THR A 53 2.20 3.84 5.86
N CYS A 54 1.61 2.69 6.22
CA CYS A 54 0.98 2.51 7.54
C CYS A 54 1.99 2.55 8.69
N GLN A 55 3.20 2.03 8.49
CA GLN A 55 4.29 2.11 9.47
C GLN A 55 4.74 3.56 9.71
N LEU A 56 4.81 4.38 8.67
CA LEU A 56 5.21 5.78 8.77
C LEU A 56 4.13 6.68 9.36
N TYR A 57 2.85 6.30 9.20
CA TYR A 57 1.69 7.08 9.66
C TYR A 57 0.73 6.23 10.51
N PRO A 58 1.16 5.76 11.70
CA PRO A 58 0.41 4.77 12.49
C PRO A 58 -0.96 5.25 12.97
N ASN A 59 -1.11 6.55 13.26
CA ASN A 59 -2.34 7.14 13.83
C ASN A 59 -3.25 7.77 12.78
N THR A 60 -3.05 7.47 11.50
CA THR A 60 -3.76 8.13 10.40
C THR A 60 -4.89 7.25 9.87
N GLY A 61 -6.06 7.84 9.63
CA GLY A 61 -7.21 7.14 9.05
C GLY A 61 -6.97 6.70 7.59
N PRO A 62 -7.78 5.75 7.07
CA PRO A 62 -7.55 5.12 5.76
C PRO A 62 -7.55 6.10 4.58
N ALA A 63 -8.41 7.13 4.58
CA ALA A 63 -8.45 8.13 3.52
C ALA A 63 -7.16 8.97 3.45
N ARG A 64 -6.65 9.42 4.61
CA ARG A 64 -5.38 10.16 4.68
C ARG A 64 -4.19 9.26 4.39
N LEU A 65 -4.24 7.97 4.76
CA LEU A 65 -3.19 7.00 4.38
C LEU A 65 -3.07 6.87 2.86
N VAL A 66 -4.18 6.80 2.14
CA VAL A 66 -4.16 6.78 0.66
C VAL A 66 -3.53 8.06 0.10
N GLN A 67 -3.86 9.24 0.64
CA GLN A 67 -3.22 10.50 0.22
C GLN A 67 -1.71 10.50 0.51
N LYS A 68 -1.30 10.06 1.70
CA LYS A 68 0.11 9.97 2.10
C LYS A 68 0.88 8.95 1.26
N PHE A 69 0.24 7.85 0.87
CA PHE A 69 0.80 6.85 -0.02
C PHE A 69 1.24 7.50 -1.35
N PHE A 70 0.32 8.21 -2.03
CA PHE A 70 0.67 8.88 -3.28
C PHE A 70 1.73 9.95 -3.08
N LEU A 71 1.63 10.78 -2.04
CA LEU A 71 2.63 11.80 -1.75
C LEU A 71 4.03 11.20 -1.54
N LEU A 72 4.11 10.10 -0.80
CA LEU A 72 5.36 9.42 -0.48
C LEU A 72 6.00 8.80 -1.73
N TYR A 73 5.23 8.07 -2.53
CA TYR A 73 5.75 7.39 -3.73
C TYR A 73 5.99 8.34 -4.91
N THR A 74 5.30 9.48 -4.97
CA THR A 74 5.63 10.54 -5.94
C THR A 74 6.94 11.27 -5.58
N LYS A 75 7.26 11.44 -4.29
CA LYS A 75 8.47 12.13 -3.82
C LYS A 75 9.69 11.23 -3.59
N TRP A 76 9.52 9.90 -3.67
CA TRP A 76 10.56 8.92 -3.34
C TRP A 76 11.84 9.08 -4.18
N TYR A 77 11.78 9.69 -5.36
CA TYR A 77 12.93 9.90 -6.25
C TYR A 77 13.82 11.11 -5.92
N ILE A 78 13.56 11.86 -4.83
CA ILE A 78 14.30 13.09 -4.48
C ILE A 78 14.97 12.96 -3.09
N SER A 79 15.67 11.86 -2.81
CA SER A 79 16.60 11.77 -1.67
C SER A 79 17.81 10.93 -2.04
#